data_AF-A0AAJ2F612-F1
#
_entry.id   AF-A0AAJ2F612-F1
#
_cell.length_a   1.000
_cell.length_b   1.000
_cell.length_c   1.000
_cell.angle_alpha   90.00
_cell.angle_beta   90.00
_cell.angle_gamma   90.00
#
_symmetry.space_group_name_H-M   'P 1'
#
loop_
_entity.id
_entity.type
_entity.pdbx_description
1 polymer ?
#
loop_
_entity_poly.entity_id
_entity_poly.type
_entity_poly.pdbx_seq_one_letter_code
_entity_poly.pdbx_strand_id
1 'polypeptide(L)' 'MTIGVFLPEGTEARICTEIAARQQMGINKYGTTVAENPLSLREWLVHAKQEALDQAIYLQRAIEEIDAREARRHG' A
#
# COMPACT_ATOMS: atom_id res chain seq x y z
N MET A 1 36.83 5.87 -2.20
CA MET A 1 35.66 5.78 -3.10
C MET A 1 34.42 6.00 -2.24
N THR A 2 33.92 7.23 -2.18
CA THR A 2 32.69 7.55 -1.44
C THR A 2 31.51 7.08 -2.27
N ILE A 3 30.79 6.07 -1.79
CA ILE A 3 29.50 5.69 -2.37
C ILE A 3 28.54 6.82 -2.04
N GLY A 4 28.18 7.61 -3.04
CA GLY A 4 27.11 8.60 -2.90
C GLY A 4 25.81 7.87 -2.63
N VAL A 5 25.23 8.06 -1.45
CA VAL A 5 23.88 7.58 -1.15
C VAL A 5 22.91 8.51 -1.88
N PHE A 6 22.28 8.01 -2.93
CA PHE A 6 21.21 8.73 -3.63
C PHE A 6 19.89 8.45 -2.91
N LEU A 7 19.31 9.50 -2.33
CA LEU A 7 17.95 9.44 -1.80
C LEU A 7 16.96 9.70 -2.95
N PRO A 8 15.79 9.06 -2.93
CA PRO A 8 14.74 9.37 -3.90
C PRO A 8 14.22 10.80 -3.68
N GLU A 9 13.80 11.45 -4.76
CA GLU A 9 13.16 12.77 -4.76
C GLU A 9 11.71 12.65 -5.28
N GLY A 10 10.93 13.74 -5.25
CA GLY A 10 9.63 13.78 -5.92
C GLY A 10 8.58 12.80 -5.38
N THR A 11 7.95 12.03 -6.28
CA THR A 11 6.86 11.11 -5.93
C THR A 11 7.38 9.90 -5.17
N GLU A 12 8.53 9.39 -5.57
CA GLU A 12 9.21 8.26 -4.95
C GLU A 12 9.58 8.57 -3.49
N ALA A 13 10.09 9.77 -3.21
CA ALA A 13 10.39 10.22 -1.84
C ALA A 13 9.17 10.21 -0.92
N ARG A 14 8.00 10.62 -1.44
CA ARG A 14 6.74 10.63 -0.69
C ARG A 14 6.30 9.21 -0.35
N ILE A 15 6.39 8.29 -1.32
CA ILE A 15 6.08 6.86 -1.07
C ILE A 15 7.02 6.26 -0.02
N CYS A 16 8.32 6.56 -0.06
CA CYS A 16 9.24 6.10 0.98
C CYS A 16 8.85 6.62 2.38
N THR A 17 8.39 7.85 2.47
CA THR A 17 7.91 8.44 3.73
C THR A 17 6.64 7.75 4.22
N GLU A 18 5.69 7.46 3.33
CA GLU A 18 4.47 6.73 3.67
C GLU A 18 4.77 5.29 4.14
N ILE A 19 5.71 4.60 3.50
CA ILE A 19 6.17 3.26 3.92
C ILE A 19 6.72 3.31 5.35
N ALA A 20 7.60 4.26 5.65
CA ALA A 20 8.16 4.42 6.99
C ALA A 20 7.09 4.74 8.04
N ALA A 21 6.14 5.62 7.72
CA ALA A 21 5.02 5.94 8.60
C ALA A 21 4.13 4.71 8.86
N ARG A 22 3.83 3.91 7.83
CA ARG A 22 3.07 2.66 7.96
C ARG A 22 3.80 1.63 8.82
N GLN A 23 5.13 1.51 8.70
CA GLN A 23 5.92 0.66 9.57
C GLN A 23 5.74 1.05 11.04
N GLN A 24 5.87 2.35 11.36
CA GLN A 24 5.70 2.84 12.73
C GLN A 24 4.29 2.57 13.27
N MET A 25 3.25 2.77 12.46
CA MET A 25 1.87 2.45 12.85
C MET A 25 1.70 0.94 13.09
N GLY A 26 2.28 0.09 12.24
CA GLY A 26 2.24 -1.35 12.39
C GLY A 26 2.91 -1.81 13.69
N ILE A 27 4.10 -1.27 14.00
CA ILE A 27 4.79 -1.54 15.27
C ILE A 27 3.92 -1.12 16.46
N ASN A 28 3.31 0.06 16.41
CA ASN A 28 2.45 0.54 17.49
C ASN A 28 1.18 -0.32 17.66
N LYS A 29 0.63 -0.86 16.56
CA LYS A 29 -0.61 -1.66 16.58
C LYS A 29 -0.37 -3.12 16.97
N TYR A 30 0.71 -3.72 16.48
CA TYR A 30 0.96 -5.17 16.60
C TYR A 30 2.11 -5.51 17.54
N GLY A 31 2.87 -4.50 18.02
CA GLY A 31 3.99 -4.69 18.93
C GLY A 31 5.23 -5.36 18.31
N THR A 32 5.24 -5.56 16.99
CA THR A 32 6.33 -6.23 16.27
C THR A 32 6.51 -5.64 14.87
N THR A 33 7.67 -5.89 14.26
CA THR A 33 7.95 -5.57 12.86
C THR A 33 7.40 -6.66 11.94
N VAL A 34 7.35 -6.39 10.62
CA VAL A 34 7.03 -7.44 9.63
C VAL A 34 8.03 -8.59 9.69
N ALA A 35 9.32 -8.27 9.91
CA ALA A 35 10.40 -9.26 9.93
C ALA A 35 10.35 -10.17 11.17
N GLU A 36 9.87 -9.67 12.30
CA GLU A 36 9.81 -10.39 13.58
C GLU A 36 8.38 -10.87 13.91
N ASN A 37 7.47 -10.82 12.94
CA ASN A 37 6.10 -11.24 13.15
C ASN A 37 6.02 -12.78 13.23
N PRO A 38 5.43 -13.37 14.29
CA PRO A 38 5.39 -14.81 14.49
C PRO A 38 4.40 -15.57 13.60
N LEU A 39 3.63 -14.87 12.74
CA LEU A 39 2.70 -15.51 11.83
C LEU A 39 3.40 -16.51 10.89
N SER A 40 2.75 -17.64 10.67
CA SER A 40 3.17 -18.59 9.66
C SER A 40 3.04 -18.00 8.25
N LEU A 41 3.81 -18.53 7.29
CA LEU A 41 3.70 -18.13 5.89
C LEU A 41 2.26 -18.26 5.35
N ARG A 42 1.50 -19.27 5.80
CA ARG A 42 0.11 -19.47 5.38
C ARG A 42 -0.80 -18.35 5.89
N GLU A 43 -0.64 -17.92 7.13
CA GLU A 43 -1.41 -16.79 7.69
C GLU A 43 -1.06 -15.49 6.95
N TRP A 44 0.23 -15.24 6.71
CA TRP A 44 0.68 -14.12 5.88
C TRP A 44 0.01 -14.09 4.50
N LEU A 45 -0.03 -15.22 3.80
CA LEU A 45 -0.67 -15.32 2.49
C LEU A 45 -2.19 -15.12 2.56
N VAL A 46 -2.84 -15.57 3.63
CA VAL A 46 -4.27 -15.32 3.84
C VAL A 46 -4.56 -13.84 4.04
N HIS A 47 -3.77 -13.16 4.89
CA HIS A 47 -3.89 -11.71 5.09
C HIS A 47 -3.61 -10.94 3.80
N ALA A 48 -2.53 -11.24 3.10
CA ALA A 48 -2.20 -10.59 1.83
C ALA A 48 -3.30 -10.79 0.77
N LYS A 49 -3.90 -11.99 0.71
CA LYS A 49 -5.05 -12.24 -0.18
C LYS A 49 -6.26 -11.39 0.18
N GLN A 50 -6.56 -11.21 1.47
CA GLN A 50 -7.65 -10.36 1.92
C GLN A 50 -7.40 -8.89 1.55
N GLU A 51 -6.19 -8.38 1.81
CA GLU A 51 -5.81 -7.00 1.43
C GLU A 51 -5.86 -6.78 -0.09
N ALA A 52 -5.50 -7.79 -0.89
CA ALA A 52 -5.62 -7.72 -2.35
C ALA A 52 -7.09 -7.65 -2.82
N LEU A 53 -8.02 -8.33 -2.13
CA LEU A 53 -9.45 -8.22 -2.42
C LEU A 53 -9.98 -6.82 -2.08
N ASP A 54 -9.55 -6.23 -0.95
CA ASP A 54 -9.90 -4.85 -0.60
C ASP A 54 -9.39 -3.86 -1.66
N GLN A 55 -8.15 -4.04 -2.14
CA GLN A 55 -7.61 -3.26 -3.25
C GLN A 55 -8.43 -3.41 -4.53
N ALA A 56 -8.85 -4.64 -4.89
CA ALA A 56 -9.66 -4.88 -6.08
C ALA A 56 -11.02 -4.15 -6.00
N ILE A 57 -11.64 -4.10 -4.81
CA ILE A 57 -12.88 -3.34 -4.57
C ILE A 57 -12.66 -1.85 -4.81
N TYR A 58 -11.58 -1.26 -4.30
CA TYR A 58 -11.30 0.16 -4.51
C TYR A 58 -11.04 0.49 -5.99
N LEU A 59 -10.32 -0.37 -6.70
CA LEU A 59 -10.09 -0.21 -8.13
C LEU A 59 -11.41 -0.25 -8.90
N GLN A 60 -12.25 -1.25 -8.64
CA GLN A 60 -13.56 -1.39 -9.28
C GLN A 60 -14.44 -0.15 -9.03
N ARG A 61 -14.51 0.32 -7.78
CA ARG A 61 -15.30 1.52 -7.44
C ARG A 61 -14.80 2.78 -8.14
N ALA A 62 -13.49 2.92 -8.32
CA ALA A 62 -12.89 4.04 -9.04
C ALA A 62 -13.21 4.00 -10.54
N ILE A 63 -13.18 2.82 -11.15
CA ILE A 63 -13.58 2.61 -12.55
C ILE A 63 -15.05 3.00 -12.73
N GLU A 64 -15.95 2.47 -11.89
CA GLU A 64 -17.38 2.80 -11.93
C GLU A 64 -17.65 4.31 -11.81
N GLU A 65 -16.88 5.00 -10.97
CA GLU A 65 -16.99 6.45 -10.79
C GLU A 65 -16.54 7.21 -12.05
N ILE A 66 -15.51 6.74 -12.75
CA ILE A 66 -15.04 7.31 -14.01
C ILE A 66 -16.09 7.09 -15.10
N ASP A 67 -16.55 5.86 -15.29
CA ASP A 67 -17.55 5.50 -16.30
C ASP A 67 -18.84 6.31 -16.12
N ALA A 68 -19.31 6.45 -14.87
CA ALA A 68 -20.49 7.25 -14.56
C ALA A 68 -20.29 8.75 -14.86
N ARG A 69 -19.07 9.28 -14.75
CA ARG A 69 -18.76 10.68 -15.11
C ARG A 69 -18.70 10.84 -16.62
N GLU A 70 -18.15 9.87 -17.34
CA GLU A 70 -18.07 9.89 -18.80
C GLU A 70 -19.44 9.77 -19.45
N ALA A 71 -20.30 8.88 -18.95
CA ALA A 71 -21.68 8.75 -19.42
C ALA A 71 -22.48 10.07 -19.27
N ARG A 72 -22.30 10.78 -18.14
CA ARG A 72 -22.92 12.09 -17.88
C ARG A 72 -22.37 13.23 -18.75
N ARG A 73 -21.18 13.08 -19.32
CA ARG A 73 -20.56 14.11 -20.19
C ARG A 73 -21.01 13.98 -21.65
N HIS A 74 -21.44 12.79 -22.06
CA HIS A 74 -21.77 12.48 -23.46
C HIS A 74 -23.27 12.26 -23.72
N GLY A 75 -24.11 12.30 -22.68
CA GLY A 75 -25.58 12.33 -22.79
C GLY A 75 -26.13 13.71 -22.47
#